data_AF-A0A7C6YAI8-F1
#
_entry.id   AF-A0A7C6YAI8-F1
#
_cell.length_a   1.000
_cell.length_b   1.000
_cell.length_c   1.000
_cell.angle_alpha   90.00
_cell.angle_beta   90.00
_cell.angle_gamma   90.00
#
_symmetry.space_group_name_H-M   'P 1'
#
loop_
_entity.id
_entity.type
_entity.pdbx_description
1 polymer ?
#
loop_
_entity_poly.entity_id
_entity_poly.type
_entity_poly.pdbx_seq_one_letter_code
_entity_poly.pdbx_strand_id
1 'polypeptide(L)'
;MCGPRGAVAAFADDATAYCARLQYTDGSAWSRDPSLAPNPAVESALQQAGPQIGDQCYGYQIDLTAVDSHGNAIVCDNYQWVLNVGQEPRHPWVEDQLTWTECLETRTEQECRDAGI
;
A
#
# COMPACT_ATOMS: atom_id res chain seq x y z
N MET A 1 9.76 -32.57 -17.98
CA MET A 1 8.84 -31.42 -17.88
C MET A 1 8.55 -31.23 -16.40
N CYS A 2 8.62 -30.02 -15.85
CA CYS A 2 8.35 -29.80 -14.42
C CYS A 2 6.85 -29.52 -14.20
N GLY A 3 6.35 -29.77 -12.99
CA GLY A 3 4.98 -29.45 -12.61
C GLY A 3 4.62 -29.99 -11.22
N PRO A 4 3.70 -29.34 -10.47
CA PRO A 4 2.96 -28.10 -10.81
C PRO A 4 3.84 -26.84 -10.80
N ARG A 5 3.35 -25.74 -11.41
CA ARG A 5 4.04 -24.42 -11.35
C ARG A 5 4.24 -24.01 -9.89
N GLY A 6 5.44 -23.56 -9.54
CA GLY A 6 5.80 -23.21 -8.16
C GLY A 6 6.22 -24.41 -7.28
N ALA A 7 6.14 -25.65 -7.78
CA ALA A 7 6.73 -26.80 -7.09
C ALA A 7 8.23 -26.58 -6.88
N VAL A 8 8.76 -27.04 -5.75
CA VAL A 8 10.19 -26.99 -5.42
C VAL A 8 10.83 -28.36 -5.52
N ALA A 9 12.09 -28.42 -5.95
CA ALA A 9 12.91 -29.62 -5.99
C ALA A 9 14.37 -29.28 -5.73
N ALA A 10 15.17 -30.26 -5.32
CA ALA A 10 16.62 -30.12 -5.26
C ALA A 10 17.24 -30.52 -6.62
N PHE A 11 18.19 -29.73 -7.10
CA PHE A 11 19.09 -30.15 -8.18
C PHE A 11 20.16 -31.11 -7.64
N ALA A 12 20.95 -31.69 -8.55
CA ALA A 12 22.04 -32.62 -8.21
C ALA A 12 23.17 -32.00 -7.36
N ASP A 13 23.19 -30.68 -7.24
CA ASP A 13 24.10 -29.87 -6.42
C ASP A 13 23.45 -29.40 -5.11
N ASP A 14 22.33 -30.02 -4.70
CA ASP A 14 21.50 -29.66 -3.55
C ASP A 14 20.90 -28.23 -3.60
N ALA A 15 21.09 -27.49 -4.69
CA ALA A 15 20.47 -26.20 -4.87
C ALA A 15 18.95 -26.35 -5.04
N THR A 16 18.18 -25.51 -4.34
CA THR A 16 16.72 -25.48 -4.50
C THR A 16 16.36 -24.84 -5.84
N ALA A 17 15.53 -25.54 -6.61
CA ALA A 17 14.93 -25.08 -7.85
C ALA A 17 13.41 -25.03 -7.70
N TYR A 18 12.77 -24.20 -8.52
CA TYR A 18 11.32 -24.11 -8.62
C TYR A 18 10.86 -24.31 -10.06
N CYS A 19 9.66 -24.85 -10.24
CA CYS A 19 9.06 -25.01 -11.54
C CYS A 19 8.50 -23.66 -12.01
N ALA A 20 9.23 -23.00 -12.91
CA ALA A 20 8.92 -21.67 -13.42
C ALA A 20 8.24 -21.73 -14.80
N ARG A 21 7.44 -20.71 -15.14
CA ARG A 21 6.97 -20.50 -16.52
C ARG A 21 8.06 -19.79 -17.30
N LEU A 22 8.39 -20.30 -18.48
CA LEU A 22 9.31 -19.61 -19.39
C LEU A 22 8.60 -18.37 -19.96
N GLN A 23 9.24 -17.19 -19.86
CA GLN A 23 8.68 -15.95 -20.39
C GLN A 23 8.26 -16.11 -21.85
N TYR A 24 7.12 -15.53 -22.22
CA TYR A 24 6.55 -15.56 -23.57
C TYR A 24 6.18 -16.95 -24.13
N THR A 25 6.11 -17.99 -23.29
CA THR A 25 5.66 -19.34 -23.70
C THR A 25 4.71 -19.97 -22.69
N ASP A 26 4.05 -21.05 -23.08
CA ASP A 26 3.24 -21.87 -22.16
C ASP A 26 4.03 -22.99 -21.49
N GLY A 27 5.31 -23.13 -21.84
CA GLY A 27 6.21 -24.12 -21.29
C GLY A 27 6.61 -23.84 -19.83
N SER A 28 7.10 -24.87 -19.16
CA SER A 28 7.65 -24.78 -17.80
C SER A 28 8.95 -25.56 -17.67
N ALA A 29 9.87 -25.00 -16.89
CA ALA A 29 11.19 -25.57 -16.64
C ALA A 29 11.63 -25.32 -15.19
N TRP A 30 12.50 -26.20 -14.70
CA TRP A 30 13.15 -25.98 -13.42
C TRP A 30 14.11 -24.80 -13.54
N SER A 31 13.87 -23.77 -12.74
CA SER A 31 14.75 -22.60 -12.63
C SER A 31 15.27 -22.47 -11.19
N ARG A 32 16.48 -21.93 -11.08
CA ARG A 32 17.07 -21.46 -9.83
C ARG A 32 17.31 -19.95 -9.84
N ASP A 33 17.07 -19.31 -11.00
CA ASP A 33 17.36 -17.91 -11.24
C ASP A 33 16.05 -17.15 -11.49
N PRO A 34 15.60 -16.33 -10.52
CA PRO A 34 14.38 -15.54 -10.64
C PRO A 34 14.48 -14.44 -11.69
N SER A 35 15.69 -14.02 -12.09
CA SER A 35 15.86 -13.05 -13.17
C SER A 35 15.60 -13.65 -14.55
N LEU A 36 15.91 -14.94 -14.74
CA LEU A 36 15.68 -15.66 -15.99
C LEU A 36 14.26 -16.23 -16.11
N ALA A 37 13.69 -16.69 -14.98
CA ALA A 37 12.32 -17.17 -14.92
C ALA A 37 11.74 -16.93 -13.51
N PRO A 38 10.81 -15.96 -13.34
CA PRO A 38 10.23 -15.66 -12.04
C PRO A 38 9.56 -16.87 -11.38
N ASN A 39 9.62 -16.93 -10.05
CA ASN A 39 8.95 -17.99 -9.28
C ASN A 39 7.46 -17.63 -9.08
N PRO A 40 6.51 -18.38 -9.67
CA PRO A 40 5.09 -18.08 -9.53
C PRO A 40 4.57 -18.24 -8.10
N ALA A 41 5.25 -19.03 -7.25
CA ALA A 41 4.88 -19.13 -5.83
C ALA A 41 5.21 -17.85 -5.05
N VAL A 42 6.28 -17.14 -5.43
CA VAL A 42 6.66 -15.85 -4.83
C VAL A 42 5.71 -14.75 -5.28
N GLU A 43 5.36 -14.73 -6.57
CA GLU A 43 4.36 -13.80 -7.12
C GLU A 43 2.98 -14.00 -6.45
N SER A 44 2.56 -15.25 -6.27
CA SER A 44 1.31 -15.59 -5.60
C SER A 44 1.32 -15.19 -4.12
N ALA A 45 2.45 -15.36 -3.43
CA ALA A 45 2.61 -14.95 -2.04
C ALA A 45 2.59 -13.42 -1.88
N LEU A 46 3.24 -12.68 -2.80
CA LEU A 46 3.18 -11.21 -2.85
C LEU A 46 1.76 -10.72 -3.10
N GLN A 47 1.01 -11.36 -4.00
CA GLN A 47 -0.40 -11.03 -4.24
C GLN A 47 -1.30 -11.36 -3.04
N GLN A 48 -0.98 -12.38 -2.25
CA GLN A 48 -1.75 -12.76 -1.06
C GLN A 48 -1.52 -11.87 0.15
N ALA A 49 -0.36 -11.22 0.26
CA ALA A 49 -0.03 -10.35 1.40
C ALA A 49 -0.83 -9.03 1.42
N GLY A 50 -1.58 -8.73 0.34
CA GLY A 50 -2.23 -7.44 0.16
C GLY A 50 -1.22 -6.31 -0.07
N PRO A 51 -1.71 -5.10 -0.42
CA PRO A 51 -0.85 -3.94 -0.60
C PRO A 51 -0.20 -3.52 0.71
N GLN A 52 1.01 -2.98 0.63
CA GLN A 52 1.76 -2.42 1.75
C GLN A 52 1.81 -0.89 1.65
N ILE A 53 2.04 -0.22 2.78
CA ILE A 53 2.32 1.23 2.78
C ILE A 53 3.52 1.51 1.88
N GLY A 54 3.37 2.47 0.96
CA GLY A 54 4.39 2.84 -0.02
C GLY A 54 4.27 2.13 -1.37
N ASP A 55 3.48 1.05 -1.46
CA ASP A 55 3.24 0.38 -2.74
C ASP A 55 2.50 1.31 -3.70
N GLN A 56 2.84 1.21 -4.98
CA GLN A 56 2.08 1.89 -6.03
C GLN A 56 0.69 1.27 -6.19
N CYS A 57 -0.29 2.13 -6.46
CA CYS A 57 -1.63 1.71 -6.84
C CYS A 57 -2.08 2.39 -8.14
N TYR A 58 -3.08 1.80 -8.79
CA TYR A 58 -3.60 2.25 -10.07
C TYR A 58 -4.82 3.16 -9.90
N GLY A 59 -5.17 3.94 -10.92
CA GLY A 59 -6.27 4.89 -10.86
C GLY A 59 -7.62 4.29 -10.46
N TYR A 60 -7.89 3.02 -10.80
CA TYR A 60 -9.12 2.31 -10.38
C TYR A 60 -9.14 1.94 -8.88
N GLN A 61 -8.00 2.08 -8.20
CA GLN A 61 -7.83 1.75 -6.79
C GLN A 61 -7.85 2.98 -5.88
N ILE A 62 -7.89 4.20 -6.44
CA ILE A 62 -7.99 5.42 -5.63
C ILE A 62 -9.21 5.32 -4.69
N ASP A 63 -9.00 5.73 -3.44
CA ASP A 63 -9.96 5.64 -2.33
C ASP A 63 -10.31 4.21 -1.86
N LEU A 64 -9.73 3.16 -2.48
CA LEU A 64 -9.85 1.81 -1.92
C LEU A 64 -9.08 1.70 -0.62
N THR A 65 -9.66 0.95 0.31
CA THR A 65 -9.04 0.64 1.60
C THR A 65 -8.62 -0.82 1.66
N ALA A 66 -7.52 -1.08 2.37
CA ALA A 66 -6.98 -2.41 2.60
C ALA A 66 -6.34 -2.47 3.99
N VAL A 67 -5.81 -3.65 4.35
CA VAL A 67 -5.01 -3.84 5.57
C VAL A 67 -3.65 -4.37 5.15
N ASP A 68 -2.58 -3.73 5.63
CA ASP A 68 -1.21 -4.14 5.33
C ASP A 68 -0.78 -5.39 6.13
N SER A 69 0.44 -5.88 5.91
CA SER A 69 0.97 -7.05 6.61
C SER A 69 1.21 -6.84 8.12
N HIS A 70 1.21 -5.59 8.59
CA HIS A 70 1.32 -5.23 10.00
C HIS A 70 -0.03 -5.01 10.69
N GLY A 71 -1.15 -5.11 9.95
CA GLY A 71 -2.49 -4.89 10.47
C GLY A 71 -2.96 -3.43 10.42
N ASN A 72 -2.23 -2.54 9.75
CA ASN A 72 -2.63 -1.14 9.60
C ASN A 72 -3.71 -1.01 8.53
N ALA A 73 -4.74 -0.20 8.80
CA ALA A 73 -5.65 0.25 7.75
C ALA A 73 -4.93 1.20 6.80
N ILE A 74 -5.00 0.93 5.50
CA ILE A 74 -4.35 1.71 4.45
C ILE A 74 -5.37 2.12 3.39
N VAL A 75 -5.09 3.22 2.70
CA VAL A 75 -5.89 3.75 1.59
C VAL A 75 -4.97 4.08 0.42
N CYS A 76 -5.44 3.82 -0.80
CA CYS A 76 -4.74 4.24 -2.00
C CYS A 76 -5.11 5.71 -2.27
N ASP A 77 -4.14 6.60 -2.09
CA ASP A 77 -4.26 8.03 -2.36
C ASP A 77 -3.09 8.48 -3.23
N ASN A 78 -3.36 9.36 -4.20
CA ASN A 78 -2.36 9.88 -5.14
C ASN A 78 -1.42 8.79 -5.73
N TYR A 79 -2.00 7.66 -6.17
CA TYR A 79 -1.30 6.50 -6.74
C TYR A 79 -0.33 5.77 -5.80
N GLN A 80 -0.47 5.95 -4.49
CA GLN A 80 0.30 5.23 -3.49
C GLN A 80 -0.57 4.77 -2.31
N TRP A 81 -0.30 3.58 -1.79
CA TRP A 81 -0.89 3.13 -0.55
C TRP A 81 -0.28 3.88 0.63
N VAL A 82 -1.12 4.55 1.42
CA VAL A 82 -0.73 5.32 2.60
C VAL A 82 -1.53 4.87 3.81
N LEU A 83 -1.08 5.22 5.01
CA LEU A 83 -1.82 4.96 6.23
C LEU A 83 -3.17 5.65 6.17
N ASN A 84 -4.25 4.91 6.40
CA ASN A 84 -5.58 5.47 6.47
C ASN A 84 -5.78 6.13 7.85
N VAL A 85 -5.35 7.38 7.95
CA VAL A 85 -5.52 8.21 9.16
C VAL A 85 -6.94 8.79 9.29
N GLY A 86 -7.84 8.46 8.35
CA GLY A 86 -9.16 9.05 8.25
C GLY A 86 -9.13 10.45 7.61
N GLN A 87 -10.32 11.04 7.49
CA GLN A 87 -10.48 12.44 7.13
C GLN A 87 -10.43 13.26 8.43
N GLU A 88 -9.57 14.26 8.49
CA GLU A 88 -9.63 15.25 9.58
C GLU A 88 -10.96 16.02 9.42
N PRO A 89 -11.87 16.04 10.41
CA PRO A 89 -13.14 16.72 10.27
C PRO A 89 -12.93 18.23 10.21
N ARG A 90 -12.78 18.76 9.00
CA ARG A 90 -12.68 20.20 8.75
C ARG A 90 -14.06 20.72 8.39
N HIS A 91 -14.65 21.55 9.25
CA HIS A 91 -15.91 22.22 8.99
C HIS A 91 -15.77 23.71 9.33
N PRO A 92 -16.13 24.64 8.42
CA PRO A 92 -15.89 26.07 8.62
C PRO A 92 -16.41 26.58 9.96
N TRP A 93 -17.62 26.18 10.37
CA TRP A 93 -18.17 26.56 11.68
C TRP A 93 -17.29 26.13 12.87
N VAL A 94 -16.66 24.96 12.82
CA VAL A 94 -15.77 24.50 13.91
C VAL A 94 -14.45 25.26 13.88
N GLU A 95 -13.91 25.51 12.69
CA GLU A 95 -12.68 26.29 12.52
C GLU A 95 -12.89 27.75 12.98
N ASP A 96 -14.02 28.38 12.67
CA ASP A 96 -14.36 29.75 13.10
C ASP A 96 -14.53 29.86 14.63
N GLN A 97 -15.03 28.81 15.28
CA GLN A 97 -15.12 28.77 16.76
C GLN A 97 -13.74 28.61 17.40
N LEU A 98 -12.84 27.82 16.79
CA LEU A 98 -11.46 27.65 17.25
C LEU A 98 -10.68 28.95 17.11
N THR A 99 -10.73 29.60 15.94
CA THR A 99 -10.02 30.87 15.70
C THR A 99 -10.51 31.98 16.63
N TRP A 100 -11.82 32.04 16.91
CA TRP A 100 -12.37 32.96 17.90
C TRP A 100 -11.84 32.68 19.32
N THR A 101 -11.81 31.40 19.70
CA THR A 101 -11.32 30.98 21.03
C THR A 101 -9.82 31.30 21.19
N GLU A 102 -9.00 30.95 20.21
CA GLU A 102 -7.55 31.23 20.19
C GLU A 102 -7.26 32.74 20.23
N CYS A 103 -8.11 33.56 19.61
CA CYS A 103 -7.97 35.02 19.70
C CYS A 103 -8.22 35.53 21.12
N LEU A 104 -9.27 35.04 21.79
CA LEU A 104 -9.59 35.44 23.17
C LEU A 104 -8.55 34.97 24.20
N GLU A 105 -7.73 33.96 23.89
CA GLU A 105 -6.63 33.53 24.78
C GLU A 105 -5.49 34.56 24.85
N THR A 106 -5.34 35.38 23.81
CA THR A 106 -4.21 36.32 23.68
C THR A 106 -4.62 37.79 23.59
N ARG A 107 -5.91 38.07 23.34
CA ARG A 107 -6.47 39.41 23.11
C ARG A 107 -7.81 39.59 23.79
N THR A 108 -8.24 40.85 23.89
CA THR A 108 -9.59 41.17 24.36
C THR A 108 -10.63 40.89 23.27
N GLU A 109 -11.88 40.71 23.69
CA GLU A 109 -13.00 40.48 22.75
C GLU A 109 -13.12 41.58 21.68
N GLN A 110 -12.93 42.85 22.07
CA GLN A 110 -13.02 43.97 21.13
C GLN A 110 -11.93 43.90 20.06
N GLU A 111 -10.70 43.56 20.43
CA GLU A 111 -9.58 43.40 19.49
C GLU A 111 -9.81 42.22 18.52
N CYS A 112 -10.47 41.16 18.97
CA CYS A 112 -10.85 40.04 18.10
C CYS A 112 -11.94 40.44 17.09
N ARG A 113 -12.96 41.19 17.54
CA ARG A 113 -14.00 41.72 16.64
C ARG A 113 -13.43 42.69 15.60
N ASP A 114 -12.54 43.58 16.02
CA ASP A 114 -11.90 44.57 15.13
C ASP A 114 -10.97 43.90 14.09
N ALA A 115 -10.43 42.71 14.42
CA ALA A 115 -9.64 41.89 13.51
C ALA A 115 -10.48 41.12 12.47
N GLY A 116 -11.82 41.13 12.59
CA GLY A 116 -12.72 40.42 11.67
C GLY A 116 -12.65 38.90 11.80
N ILE A 117 -12.27 38.41 12.99
CA ILE A 117 -12.37 36.99 13.39
C ILE A 117 -13.78 36.75 13.93
#